data_AF-A0A416VP70-F1
#
_entry.id   AF-A0A416VP70-F1
#
_cell.length_a   1.000
_cell.length_b   1.000
_cell.length_c   1.000
_cell.angle_alpha   90.00
_cell.angle_beta   90.00
_cell.angle_gamma   90.00
#
_symmetry.space_group_name_H-M   'P 1'
#
loop_
_entity.id
_entity.type
_entity.pdbx_description
1 polymer ?
#
loop_
_entity_poly.entity_id
_entity_poly.type
_entity_poly.pdbx_seq_one_letter_code
_entity_poly.pdbx_strand_id
1 'polypeptide(L)'
;MEGLMTFTGIVIIAFGILQIILFFKVWGMTNDVKTMKDELVGSNSKDLRKIQLNKCILKGNKNKIADLLFDMMFNDIQSCYNKSLSYSGGETYFITQISTLKKEYKEKYSKYGINFPEAIDKIEKLKDIENL
;
A
#
# COMPACT_ATOMS: atom_id res chain seq x y z
N MET A 1 -17.97 -53.65 -31.47
CA MET A 1 -16.93 -52.61 -31.29
C MET A 1 -17.44 -51.21 -31.60
N GLU A 2 -18.47 -51.03 -32.44
CA GLU A 2 -19.02 -49.71 -32.78
C GLU A 2 -19.69 -48.97 -31.60
N GLY A 3 -20.52 -49.64 -30.79
CA GLY A 3 -21.20 -48.97 -29.66
C GLY A 3 -20.24 -48.39 -28.60
N LEU A 4 -19.10 -49.03 -28.38
CA LEU A 4 -18.06 -48.55 -27.45
C LEU A 4 -17.32 -47.33 -28.02
N MET A 5 -17.08 -47.31 -29.34
CA MET A 5 -16.49 -46.18 -30.05
C MET A 5 -17.42 -44.95 -29.99
N THR A 6 -18.71 -45.14 -30.25
CA THR A 6 -19.71 -44.07 -30.18
C THR A 6 -19.86 -43.51 -28.76
N PHE A 7 -19.91 -44.38 -27.75
CA PHE A 7 -19.96 -43.96 -26.35
C PHE A 7 -18.73 -43.13 -25.95
N THR A 8 -17.53 -43.60 -26.31
CA THR A 8 -16.28 -42.90 -26.01
C THR A 8 -16.24 -41.52 -26.70
N GLY A 9 -16.72 -41.42 -27.94
CA GLY A 9 -16.81 -40.15 -28.66
C GLY A 9 -17.71 -39.12 -27.96
N ILE A 10 -18.87 -39.55 -27.46
CA ILE A 10 -19.79 -38.68 -26.71
C ILE A 10 -19.14 -38.18 -25.40
N VAL A 11 -18.46 -39.07 -24.68
CA VAL A 11 -17.76 -38.71 -23.44
C VAL A 11 -16.67 -37.67 -23.70
N ILE A 12 -15.87 -37.83 -24.76
CA ILE A 12 -14.81 -36.87 -25.12
C ILE A 12 -15.40 -35.49 -25.44
N ILE A 13 -16.51 -35.44 -26.20
CA ILE A 13 -17.17 -34.17 -26.54
C ILE A 13 -17.73 -33.50 -25.27
N ALA A 14 -18.38 -34.25 -24.40
CA ALA A 14 -18.89 -33.74 -23.13
C ALA A 14 -17.76 -33.21 -22.24
N PHE A 15 -16.62 -33.91 -22.18
CA PHE A 15 -15.42 -33.43 -21.50
C PHE A 15 -14.89 -32.14 -22.13
N GLY A 16 -14.84 -32.02 -23.46
CA GLY A 16 -14.40 -30.81 -24.14
C GLY A 16 -15.25 -29.59 -23.81
N ILE A 17 -16.58 -29.73 -23.82
CA ILE A 17 -17.51 -28.66 -23.43
C ILE A 17 -17.32 -28.28 -21.96
N LEU A 18 -17.18 -29.29 -21.08
CA LEU A 18 -16.93 -29.05 -19.66
C LEU A 18 -15.62 -28.30 -19.42
N GLN A 19 -14.55 -28.62 -20.16
CA GLN A 19 -13.28 -27.89 -20.06
C GLN A 19 -13.44 -26.41 -20.45
N ILE A 20 -14.17 -26.10 -21.52
CA ILE A 20 -14.42 -24.71 -21.95
C ILE A 20 -15.14 -23.92 -20.84
N ILE A 21 -16.17 -24.51 -20.22
CA ILE A 21 -16.89 -23.88 -19.10
C ILE A 21 -15.97 -23.65 -17.90
N LEU A 22 -15.11 -24.62 -17.59
CA LEU A 22 -14.13 -24.50 -16.51
C LEU A 22 -13.11 -23.39 -16.77
N PHE A 23 -12.66 -23.18 -18.02
CA PHE A 23 -11.79 -22.07 -18.38
C PHE A 23 -12.44 -20.71 -18.11
N PHE A 24 -13.70 -20.51 -18.51
CA PHE A 24 -14.43 -19.27 -18.21
C PHE A 24 -14.58 -19.05 -16.69
N LYS A 25 -14.81 -20.12 -15.93
CA LYS A 25 -14.92 -20.04 -14.46
C LYS A 25 -13.60 -19.62 -13.82
N VAL A 26 -12.47 -20.20 -14.25
CA VAL A 26 -11.13 -19.82 -13.75
C VAL A 26 -10.77 -18.39 -14.18
N TRP A 27 -11.16 -17.96 -15.38
CA TRP A 27 -10.97 -16.57 -15.81
C TRP A 27 -11.71 -15.58 -14.92
N GLY A 28 -12.98 -15.85 -14.59
CA GLY A 28 -13.76 -15.05 -13.64
C GLY A 28 -13.07 -14.94 -12.27
N MET A 29 -12.67 -16.08 -11.70
CA MET A 29 -11.92 -16.11 -10.43
C MET A 29 -10.62 -15.31 -10.49
N THR A 30 -9.88 -15.39 -11.60
CA THR A 30 -8.63 -14.64 -11.79
C THR A 30 -8.89 -13.13 -11.88
N ASN A 31 -10.00 -12.70 -12.48
CA ASN A 31 -10.40 -11.30 -12.53
C ASN A 31 -10.81 -10.78 -11.15
N ASP A 32 -11.49 -11.59 -10.35
CA ASP A 32 -11.85 -11.24 -8.97
C ASP A 32 -10.59 -11.08 -8.11
N VAL A 33 -9.63 -12.00 -8.21
CA VAL A 33 -8.33 -11.90 -7.53
C VAL A 33 -7.56 -10.64 -7.95
N LYS A 34 -7.60 -10.27 -9.24
CA LYS A 34 -7.00 -9.02 -9.73
C LYS A 34 -7.64 -7.80 -9.06
N THR A 35 -8.97 -7.77 -8.97
CA THR A 35 -9.72 -6.68 -8.35
C THR A 35 -9.39 -6.58 -6.85
N MET A 36 -9.38 -7.71 -6.14
CA MET A 36 -8.98 -7.75 -4.73
C MET A 36 -7.54 -7.27 -4.52
N LYS A 37 -6.60 -7.68 -5.37
CA LYS A 37 -5.22 -7.20 -5.31
C LYS A 37 -5.16 -5.69 -5.52
N ASP A 38 -5.90 -5.15 -6.49
CA ASP A 38 -5.90 -3.71 -6.75
C ASP A 38 -6.54 -2.91 -5.62
N GLU A 39 -7.56 -3.45 -4.92
CA GLU A 39 -8.13 -2.83 -3.71
C GLU A 39 -7.17 -2.89 -2.51
N LEU A 40 -6.52 -4.03 -2.28
CA LEU A 40 -5.60 -4.24 -1.16
C LEU A 40 -4.27 -3.51 -1.34
N VAL A 41 -3.71 -3.52 -2.55
CA VAL A 41 -2.43 -2.87 -2.88
C VAL A 41 -2.63 -1.40 -3.22
N GLY A 42 -3.73 -1.07 -3.91
CA GLY A 42 -4.08 0.30 -4.26
C GLY A 42 -4.28 1.15 -3.01
N SER A 43 -5.09 0.69 -2.06
CA SER A 43 -5.42 1.43 -0.82
C SER A 43 -4.18 1.82 0.01
N ASN A 44 -3.10 1.03 -0.03
CA ASN A 44 -1.85 1.30 0.69
C ASN A 44 -0.74 1.95 -0.17
N SER A 45 -0.95 2.12 -1.48
CA SER A 45 0.05 2.72 -2.36
C SER A 45 0.32 4.20 -1.99
N LYS A 46 1.59 4.62 -2.05
CA LYS A 46 1.97 6.02 -1.80
C LYS A 46 1.24 6.98 -2.76
N ASP A 47 0.90 6.51 -3.96
CA ASP A 47 0.17 7.29 -4.96
C ASP A 47 -1.28 7.58 -4.58
N LEU A 48 -2.03 6.61 -4.05
CA LEU A 48 -3.40 6.89 -3.62
C LEU A 48 -3.45 7.89 -2.46
N ARG A 49 -2.52 7.79 -1.49
CA ARG A 49 -2.41 8.78 -0.40
C ARG A 49 -2.10 10.18 -0.91
N LYS A 50 -1.22 10.30 -1.91
CA LYS A 50 -0.93 11.58 -2.59
C LYS A 50 -2.16 12.15 -3.30
N ILE A 51 -2.92 11.31 -3.99
CA ILE A 51 -4.18 11.71 -4.64
C ILE A 51 -5.21 12.19 -3.60
N GLN A 52 -5.36 11.46 -2.48
CA GLN A 52 -6.26 11.84 -1.40
C GLN A 52 -5.86 13.15 -0.72
N LEU A 53 -4.56 13.37 -0.50
CA LEU A 53 -4.03 14.64 0.02
C LEU A 53 -4.38 15.78 -0.94
N ASN A 54 -4.06 15.64 -2.23
CA ASN A 54 -4.36 16.65 -3.24
C ASN A 54 -5.86 16.99 -3.28
N LYS A 55 -6.72 15.97 -3.21
CA LYS A 55 -8.17 16.15 -3.12
C LYS A 55 -8.59 16.94 -1.88
N CYS A 56 -7.98 16.69 -0.73
CA CYS A 56 -8.29 17.42 0.51
C CYS A 56 -7.78 18.86 0.49
N ILE A 57 -6.62 19.09 -0.11
CA ILE A 57 -6.06 20.43 -0.36
C ILE A 57 -7.03 21.25 -1.22
N LEU A 58 -7.52 20.68 -2.32
CA LEU A 58 -8.50 21.35 -3.20
C LEU A 58 -9.83 21.64 -2.50
N LYS A 59 -10.24 20.76 -1.57
CA LYS A 59 -11.42 20.97 -0.74
C LYS A 59 -11.20 21.99 0.40
N GLY A 60 -9.96 22.40 0.67
CA GLY A 60 -9.61 23.32 1.76
C GLY A 60 -9.80 22.75 3.17
N ASN A 61 -9.96 21.43 3.32
CA ASN A 61 -10.19 20.83 4.64
C ASN A 61 -8.87 20.64 5.40
N LYS A 62 -8.49 21.63 6.21
CA LYS A 62 -7.23 21.66 6.96
C LYS A 62 -7.05 20.48 7.92
N ASN A 63 -8.11 20.07 8.62
CA ASN A 63 -8.03 18.96 9.58
C ASN A 63 -7.68 17.66 8.86
N LYS A 64 -8.38 17.37 7.77
CA LYS A 64 -8.13 16.16 6.99
C LYS A 64 -6.77 16.17 6.29
N ILE A 65 -6.27 17.36 5.92
CA ILE A 65 -4.90 17.51 5.39
C ILE A 65 -3.88 17.18 6.49
N ALA A 66 -4.09 17.66 7.71
CA ALA A 66 -3.22 17.36 8.85
C ALA A 66 -3.16 15.84 9.12
N ASP A 67 -4.32 15.19 9.19
CA ASP A 67 -4.41 13.74 9.41
C ASP A 67 -3.66 12.96 8.31
N LEU A 68 -3.91 13.27 7.03
CA LEU A 68 -3.24 12.60 5.92
C LEU A 68 -1.72 12.84 5.89
N LEU A 69 -1.27 14.07 6.22
CA LEU A 69 0.15 14.38 6.32
C LEU A 69 0.81 13.63 7.47
N PHE A 70 0.11 13.49 8.61
CA PHE A 70 0.57 12.70 9.74
C PHE A 70 0.72 11.23 9.35
N ASP A 71 -0.30 10.64 8.73
CA ASP A 71 -0.27 9.24 8.27
C ASP A 71 0.89 8.98 7.30
N MET A 72 1.11 9.88 6.33
CA MET A 72 2.23 9.75 5.40
C MET A 72 3.58 9.85 6.10
N MET A 73 3.75 10.82 6.99
CA MET A 73 4.98 11.01 7.75
C MET A 73 5.28 9.81 8.65
N PHE A 74 4.28 9.31 9.37
CA PHE A 74 4.42 8.14 10.24
C PHE A 74 4.87 6.89 9.45
N ASN A 75 4.27 6.66 8.30
CA ASN A 75 4.67 5.56 7.42
C ASN A 75 6.11 5.70 6.89
N ASP A 76 6.54 6.91 6.53
CA ASP A 76 7.93 7.16 6.11
C ASP A 76 8.91 6.95 7.26
N ILE A 77 8.55 7.38 8.48
CA ILE A 77 9.32 7.13 9.71
C ILE A 77 9.46 5.62 9.98
N GLN A 78 8.36 4.86 9.93
CA GLN A 78 8.40 3.40 10.08
C GLN A 78 9.26 2.73 9.00
N SER A 79 9.21 3.22 7.76
CA SER A 79 10.08 2.72 6.70
C SER A 79 11.56 2.99 6.99
N CYS A 80 11.90 4.17 7.52
CA CYS A 80 13.25 4.49 7.97
C CYS A 80 13.71 3.59 9.13
N TYR A 81 12.85 3.36 10.12
CA TYR A 81 13.13 2.45 11.24
C TYR A 81 13.39 1.02 10.76
N ASN A 82 12.49 0.44 9.97
CA ASN A 82 12.66 -0.93 9.46
C ASN A 82 13.93 -1.10 8.62
N LYS A 83 14.26 -0.10 7.79
CA LYS A 83 15.53 -0.09 7.04
C LYS A 83 16.72 -0.02 7.98
N SER A 84 16.67 0.82 9.00
CA SER A 84 17.77 0.97 9.95
C SER A 84 18.12 -0.32 10.68
N LEU A 85 17.12 -1.15 11.01
CA LEU A 85 17.33 -2.46 11.62
C LEU A 85 18.11 -3.44 10.73
N SER A 86 18.16 -3.22 9.42
CA SER A 86 18.79 -4.13 8.46
C SER A 86 20.27 -3.83 8.20
N TYR A 87 20.82 -2.72 8.70
CA TYR A 87 22.20 -2.29 8.43
C TYR A 87 23.08 -2.27 9.69
N SER A 88 24.34 -2.68 9.51
CA SER A 88 25.41 -2.35 10.48
C SER A 88 25.60 -0.83 10.52
N GLY A 89 25.35 -0.19 11.66
CA GLY A 89 25.33 1.28 11.79
C GLY A 89 23.96 1.94 11.55
N GLY A 90 22.87 1.16 11.65
CA GLY A 90 21.50 1.62 11.44
C GLY A 90 21.08 2.88 12.21
N GLU A 91 21.59 3.06 13.42
CA GLU A 91 21.27 4.23 14.27
C GLU A 91 21.70 5.56 13.61
N THR A 92 22.92 5.63 13.07
CA THR A 92 23.42 6.83 12.36
C THR A 92 22.62 7.10 11.09
N TYR A 93 22.28 6.05 10.34
CA TYR A 93 21.40 6.16 9.16
C TYR A 93 20.04 6.73 9.56
N PHE A 94 19.43 6.19 10.61
CA PHE A 94 18.13 6.61 11.09
C PHE A 94 18.11 8.09 11.51
N ILE A 95 19.09 8.56 12.28
CA ILE A 95 19.19 9.95 12.73
C ILE A 95 19.31 10.92 11.53
N THR A 96 20.14 10.56 10.55
CA THR A 96 20.34 11.36 9.33
C THR A 96 19.07 11.43 8.49
N GLN A 97 18.36 10.31 8.35
CA GLN A 97 17.13 10.25 7.58
C GLN A 97 15.97 10.97 8.29
N ILE A 98 15.81 10.80 9.61
CA ILE A 98 14.77 11.48 10.38
C ILE A 98 14.93 12.99 10.33
N SER A 99 16.16 13.50 10.51
CA SER A 99 16.39 14.95 10.48
C SER A 99 16.03 15.57 9.13
N THR A 100 16.37 14.90 8.04
CA THR A 100 15.98 15.29 6.67
C THR A 100 14.46 15.23 6.49
N LEU A 101 13.85 14.11 6.90
CA LEU A 101 12.40 13.88 6.77
C LEU A 101 11.59 14.93 7.52
N LYS A 102 11.97 15.23 8.77
CA LYS A 102 11.32 16.27 9.59
C LYS A 102 11.37 17.62 8.91
N LYS A 103 12.51 18.00 8.32
CA LYS A 103 12.66 19.27 7.60
C LYS A 103 11.68 19.36 6.43
N GLU A 104 11.59 18.31 5.61
CA GLU A 104 10.66 18.26 4.47
C GLU A 104 9.19 18.35 4.90
N TYR A 105 8.80 17.62 5.96
CA TYR A 105 7.43 17.67 6.45
C TYR A 105 7.11 19.02 7.12
N LYS A 106 8.03 19.63 7.88
CA LYS A 106 7.82 20.98 8.43
C LYS A 106 7.52 22.01 7.34
N GLU A 107 8.21 21.94 6.21
CA GLU A 107 7.93 22.79 5.05
C GLU A 107 6.53 22.54 4.47
N LYS A 108 6.12 21.27 4.32
CA LYS A 108 4.78 20.90 3.85
C LYS A 108 3.68 21.38 4.79
N TYR A 109 3.83 21.21 6.10
CA TYR A 109 2.86 21.67 7.09
C TYR A 109 2.72 23.20 7.08
N SER A 110 3.85 23.90 6.99
CA SER A 110 3.89 25.37 6.87
C SER A 110 3.14 25.87 5.63
N LYS A 111 3.31 25.20 4.48
CA LYS A 111 2.61 25.54 3.22
C LYS A 111 1.08 25.56 3.34
N TYR A 112 0.52 24.74 4.22
CA TYR A 112 -0.93 24.66 4.43
C TYR A 112 -1.41 25.41 5.70
N GLY A 113 -0.50 26.07 6.42
CA GLY A 113 -0.81 26.78 7.66
C GLY A 113 -1.28 25.84 8.77
N ILE A 114 -0.67 24.66 8.88
CA ILE A 114 -0.99 23.62 9.86
C ILE A 114 0.19 23.50 10.83
N ASN A 115 -0.09 23.34 12.12
CA ASN A 115 0.94 23.14 13.14
C ASN A 115 1.59 21.76 12.98
N PHE A 116 2.92 21.71 13.09
CA PHE A 116 3.65 20.46 13.05
C PHE A 116 3.44 19.67 14.36
N PRO A 117 3.27 18.34 14.31
CA PRO A 117 3.05 17.54 15.53
C PRO A 117 4.26 17.54 16.46
N GLU A 118 4.09 18.04 17.70
CA GLU A 118 5.17 18.11 18.70
C GLU A 118 5.72 16.73 19.09
N ALA A 119 4.86 15.71 19.17
CA ALA A 119 5.27 14.35 19.52
C ALA A 119 6.31 13.79 18.53
N ILE A 120 6.17 14.13 17.24
CA ILE A 120 7.10 13.71 16.20
C ILE A 120 8.39 14.53 16.27
N ASP A 121 8.30 15.81 16.66
CA ASP A 121 9.48 16.66 16.78
C ASP A 121 10.45 16.17 17.85
N LYS A 122 9.94 15.50 18.89
CA LYS A 122 10.73 14.91 19.99
C LYS A 122 11.47 13.62 19.61
N ILE A 123 11.20 13.01 18.46
CA ILE A 123 11.84 11.75 18.03
C ILE A 123 13.26 12.04 17.54
N GLU A 124 14.28 11.80 18.36
CA GLU A 124 15.68 12.08 17.99
C GLU A 124 16.51 10.81 17.81
N LYS A 125 16.12 9.73 18.48
CA LYS A 125 16.88 8.49 18.54
C LYS A 125 16.02 7.31 18.11
N LEU A 126 16.68 6.22 17.71
CA LEU A 126 16.02 4.97 17.34
C LEU A 126 15.10 4.45 18.46
N LYS A 127 15.57 4.55 19.71
CA LYS A 127 14.87 4.10 20.92
C LYS A 127 13.58 4.88 21.23
N ASP A 128 13.45 6.09 20.69
CA ASP A 128 12.24 6.89 20.88
C ASP A 128 11.07 6.30 20.08
N ILE A 129 11.36 5.51 19.03
CA ILE A 129 10.37 4.80 18.21
C ILE A 129 10.06 3.40 18.76
N GLU A 130 11.03 2.74 19.40
CA GLU A 130 10.78 1.41 19.99
C GLU A 130 9.66 1.41 21.04
N ASN A 131 9.35 2.59 21.61
CA ASN A 131 8.34 2.78 22.64
C ASN A 131 7.04 3.47 22.15
N LEU A 132 6.86 3.65 20.82
CA LEU A 132 5.69 4.25 20.17
C LEU A 132 4.76 3.18 19.58
#